data_AF-A0A5R9B6Z8-F1
#
_entry.id   AF-A0A5R9B6Z8-F1
#
_cell.length_a   1.000
_cell.length_b   1.000
_cell.length_c   1.000
_cell.angle_alpha   90.00
_cell.angle_beta   90.00
_cell.angle_gamma   90.00
#
_symmetry.space_group_name_H-M   'P 1'
#
loop_
_entity.id
_entity.type
_entity.pdbx_description
1 polymer ?
#
loop_
_entity_poly.entity_id
_entity_poly.type
_entity_poly.pdbx_seq_one_letter_code
_entity_poly.pdbx_strand_id
1 'polypeptide(L)'
;MRKLVSGTKKQNDTVNHPSHYNYGDIEVIDFIEQVTKHYNPNVAYNIGNAIKYLARSPHKNGKEDMEKARWYIERAFENWE
;
A
#
# COMPACT_ATOMS: atom_id res chain seq x y z
N MET A 1 6.34 -17.74 -41.77
CA MET A 1 7.27 -17.33 -40.68
C MET A 1 6.50 -16.43 -39.71
N ARG A 2 6.32 -16.87 -38.46
CA ARG A 2 5.63 -16.09 -37.41
C ARG A 2 6.59 -15.01 -36.90
N LYS A 3 6.21 -13.73 -36.97
CA LYS A 3 6.95 -12.65 -36.30
C LYS A 3 6.72 -12.79 -34.80
N LEU A 4 7.81 -12.98 -34.06
CA LEU A 4 7.86 -12.91 -32.60
C LEU A 4 7.50 -11.48 -32.18
N VAL A 5 6.42 -11.33 -31.41
CA VAL A 5 6.14 -10.08 -30.70
C VAL A 5 7.16 -9.99 -29.57
N SER A 6 8.07 -9.02 -29.68
CA SER A 6 9.06 -8.73 -28.65
C SER A 6 8.34 -8.27 -27.38
N GLY A 7 8.30 -9.12 -26.36
CA GLY A 7 7.81 -8.75 -25.04
C GLY A 7 8.62 -7.58 -24.50
N THR A 8 7.97 -6.43 -24.36
CA THR A 8 8.52 -5.28 -23.65
C THR A 8 8.74 -5.68 -22.20
N LYS A 9 10.00 -5.81 -21.83
CA LYS A 9 10.44 -5.98 -20.44
C LYS A 9 9.90 -4.77 -19.66
N LYS A 10 8.84 -4.94 -18.86
CA LYS A 10 8.38 -3.91 -17.92
C LYS A 10 9.58 -3.53 -17.08
N GLN A 11 10.12 -2.34 -17.30
CA GLN A 11 11.11 -1.78 -16.39
C GLN A 11 10.43 -1.72 -15.02
N ASN A 12 11.14 -2.18 -13.98
CA ASN A 12 10.69 -2.04 -12.61
C ASN A 12 10.63 -0.53 -12.29
N ASP A 13 9.51 0.10 -12.57
CA ASP A 13 9.26 1.47 -12.13
C ASP A 13 9.07 1.43 -10.62
N THR A 14 10.16 1.63 -9.89
CA THR A 14 10.14 1.57 -8.42
C THR A 14 9.33 2.69 -7.79
N VAL A 15 8.95 3.71 -8.57
CA VAL A 15 8.20 4.88 -8.10
C VAL A 15 6.71 4.65 -8.27
N ASN A 16 6.27 4.31 -9.49
CA ASN A 16 4.85 4.14 -9.80
C ASN A 16 4.36 2.71 -9.57
N HIS A 17 5.26 1.73 -9.62
CA HIS A 17 4.96 0.30 -9.42
C HIS A 17 5.99 -0.41 -8.54
N PRO A 18 6.23 0.09 -7.30
CA PRO A 18 7.11 -0.59 -6.37
C PRO A 18 6.70 -2.05 -6.19
N SER A 19 7.65 -2.96 -6.43
CA SER A 19 7.43 -4.41 -6.29
C SER A 19 6.95 -4.84 -4.90
N HIS A 20 7.11 -3.95 -3.92
CA HIS A 20 6.65 -4.11 -2.55
C HIS A 20 5.33 -3.37 -2.23
N TYR A 21 4.49 -3.14 -3.25
CA TYR A 21 3.08 -2.77 -3.09
C TYR A 21 2.18 -3.44 -4.14
N ASN A 22 2.73 -4.18 -5.10
CA ASN A 22 2.00 -4.65 -6.29
C ASN A 22 1.80 -6.17 -6.30
N TYR A 23 1.24 -6.68 -5.20
CA TYR A 23 0.91 -8.09 -5.01
C TYR A 23 -0.61 -8.21 -4.95
N GLY A 24 -1.23 -8.14 -6.12
CA GLY A 24 -2.69 -8.21 -6.29
C GLY A 24 -3.13 -7.53 -7.58
N ASP A 25 -4.44 -7.56 -7.84
CA ASP A 25 -5.06 -6.93 -9.01
C ASP A 25 -5.25 -5.41 -8.86
N ILE A 26 -4.97 -4.87 -7.67
CA ILE A 26 -5.21 -3.46 -7.28
C ILE A 26 -3.92 -2.90 -6.68
N GLU A 27 -3.50 -1.70 -7.10
CA GLU A 27 -2.37 -1.01 -6.50
C GLU A 27 -2.74 -0.53 -5.08
N VAL A 28 -1.85 -0.72 -4.11
CA VAL A 28 -2.13 -0.38 -2.71
C VAL A 28 -2.49 1.10 -2.53
N ILE A 29 -1.92 2.00 -3.35
CA ILE A 29 -2.26 3.43 -3.30
C ILE A 29 -3.72 3.68 -3.67
N ASP A 30 -4.24 3.04 -4.71
CA ASP A 30 -5.64 3.19 -5.15
C ASP A 30 -6.59 2.69 -4.05
N PHE A 31 -6.25 1.58 -3.40
CA PHE A 31 -7.03 1.07 -2.28
C PHE A 31 -6.98 2.01 -1.07
N ILE A 32 -5.81 2.57 -0.74
CA ILE A 32 -5.66 3.57 0.33
C ILE A 32 -6.53 4.80 0.05
N GLU A 33 -6.48 5.36 -1.15
CA GLU A 33 -7.29 6.53 -1.52
C GLU A 33 -8.79 6.21 -1.44
N GLN A 34 -9.21 5.03 -1.92
CA GLN A 34 -10.60 4.59 -1.84
C GLN A 34 -11.11 4.43 -0.40
N VAL A 35 -10.30 3.91 0.51
CA VAL A 35 -10.70 3.74 1.92
C VAL A 35 -10.66 5.08 2.67
N THR A 36 -9.60 5.85 2.50
CA THR A 36 -9.34 7.07 3.30
C THR A 36 -10.30 8.22 3.00
N LYS A 37 -10.93 8.27 1.81
CA LYS A 37 -11.95 9.27 1.45
C LYS A 37 -13.19 9.26 2.37
N HIS A 38 -13.40 8.18 3.12
CA HIS A 38 -14.53 8.03 4.03
C HIS A 38 -14.23 8.45 5.48
N TYR A 39 -12.99 8.84 5.76
CA TYR A 39 -12.55 9.29 7.08
C TYR A 39 -12.36 10.81 7.10
N ASN A 40 -12.49 11.41 8.30
CA ASN A 40 -12.03 12.78 8.50
C ASN A 40 -10.50 12.86 8.28
N PRO A 41 -9.94 14.05 7.97
CA PRO A 41 -8.51 14.17 7.68
C PRO A 41 -7.57 13.69 8.80
N ASN A 42 -7.98 13.83 10.07
CA ASN A 42 -7.18 13.44 11.23
C ASN A 42 -7.03 11.91 11.34
N VAL A 43 -8.08 11.17 10.97
CA VAL A 43 -8.09 9.71 10.96
C VAL A 43 -7.53 9.15 9.65
N ALA A 44 -7.85 9.77 8.51
CA ALA A 44 -7.49 9.30 7.17
C ALA A 44 -5.98 9.08 7.01
N TYR A 45 -5.15 10.01 7.50
CA TYR A 45 -3.69 9.88 7.45
C TYR A 45 -3.19 8.62 8.17
N ASN A 46 -3.75 8.33 9.33
CA ASN A 46 -3.36 7.18 10.13
C ASN A 46 -3.84 5.87 9.49
N ILE A 47 -5.08 5.83 9.00
CA ILE A 47 -5.64 4.67 8.29
C ILE A 47 -4.83 4.33 7.04
N GLY A 48 -4.48 5.31 6.21
CA GLY A 48 -3.70 5.08 5.00
C GLY A 48 -2.31 4.50 5.31
N ASN A 49 -1.65 5.00 6.35
CA ASN A 49 -0.37 4.44 6.80
C ASN A 49 -0.52 3.01 7.33
N ALA A 50 -1.55 2.72 8.12
CA ALA A 50 -1.81 1.37 8.61
C ALA A 50 -1.96 0.37 7.46
N ILE A 51 -2.80 0.68 6.47
CA ILE A 51 -2.99 -0.14 5.27
C ILE A 51 -1.68 -0.34 4.52
N LYS A 52 -0.91 0.74 4.30
CA LYS A 52 0.40 0.68 3.65
C LYS A 52 1.34 -0.31 4.35
N TYR A 53 1.42 -0.29 5.67
CA TYR A 53 2.30 -1.19 6.41
C TYR A 53 1.78 -2.64 6.43
N LEU A 54 0.47 -2.84 6.56
CA LEU A 54 -0.15 -4.16 6.46
C LEU A 54 0.16 -4.81 5.11
N ALA A 55 -0.05 -4.09 4.01
CA ALA A 55 0.21 -4.57 2.66
C ALA A 55 1.70 -4.86 2.42
N ARG A 56 2.61 -4.07 3.02
CA ARG A 56 4.05 -4.24 2.83
C ARG A 56 4.67 -5.34 3.70
N SER A 57 4.06 -5.65 4.83
CA SER A 57 4.60 -6.59 5.83
C SER A 57 5.02 -7.96 5.27
N PRO A 58 4.27 -8.63 4.36
CA PRO A 58 4.65 -9.96 3.86
C PRO A 58 5.89 -9.95 2.95
N HIS A 59 6.37 -8.78 2.55
CA HIS A 59 7.27 -8.64 1.41
C HIS A 59 8.49 -7.74 1.67
N LYS A 60 8.55 -7.07 2.83
CA LYS A 60 9.68 -6.22 3.21
C LYS A 60 10.17 -6.46 4.64
N ASN A 61 9.44 -6.00 5.64
CA ASN A 61 9.94 -5.94 7.02
C ASN A 61 9.17 -6.83 8.02
N GLY A 62 8.23 -7.66 7.57
CA GLY A 62 7.52 -8.62 8.42
C GLY A 62 6.89 -7.97 9.65
N LYS A 63 7.25 -8.48 10.84
CA LYS A 63 6.72 -8.05 12.13
C LYS A 63 6.93 -6.55 12.42
N GLU A 64 8.02 -5.96 11.96
CA GLU A 64 8.28 -4.52 12.19
C GLU A 64 7.22 -3.64 11.49
N ASP A 65 6.80 -4.02 10.28
CA ASP A 65 5.70 -3.32 9.60
C ASP A 65 4.35 -3.60 10.30
N MET A 66 4.15 -4.79 10.87
CA MET A 66 2.96 -5.07 11.70
C MET A 66 2.90 -4.18 12.95
N GLU A 67 4.03 -3.95 13.62
CA GLU A 67 4.13 -3.06 14.77
C GLU A 67 3.88 -1.60 14.38
N LYS A 68 4.37 -1.16 13.22
CA LYS A 68 4.04 0.17 12.66
C LYS A 68 2.56 0.30 12.33
N ALA A 69 1.97 -0.70 11.69
CA ALA A 69 0.53 -0.70 11.40
C ALA A 69 -0.30 -0.55 12.68
N ARG A 70 0.06 -1.30 13.73
CA ARG A 70 -0.59 -1.21 15.05
C ARG A 70 -0.52 0.21 15.61
N TRP A 71 0.67 0.82 15.62
CA TRP A 71 0.87 2.18 16.12
C TRP A 71 -0.02 3.21 15.40
N TYR A 72 -0.16 3.10 14.07
CA TYR A 72 -1.05 3.97 13.31
C TYR A 72 -2.53 3.73 13.60
N ILE A 73 -2.94 2.47 13.82
CA ILE A 73 -4.33 2.15 14.22
C ILE A 73 -4.64 2.74 15.59
N GLU A 74 -3.72 2.65 16.55
CA GLU A 74 -3.88 3.25 17.89
C GLU A 74 -4.09 4.77 17.78
N ARG A 75 -3.32 5.46 16.94
CA ARG A 75 -3.51 6.90 16.71
C ARG A 75 -4.80 7.23 15.98
N ALA A 76 -5.21 6.41 15.01
CA ALA A 76 -6.50 6.57 14.35
C ALA A 76 -7.64 6.48 15.38
N PHE A 77 -7.53 5.57 16.35
CA PHE A 77 -8.47 5.41 17.45
C PHE A 77 -8.44 6.60 18.42
N GLU A 78 -7.25 7.10 18.79
CA GLU A 78 -7.12 8.29 19.65
C GLU A 78 -7.67 9.58 19.02
N ASN A 79 -7.58 9.70 17.68
CA ASN A 79 -8.03 10.87 16.93
C ASN A 79 -9.36 10.63 16.21
N TRP A 80 -10.19 9.71 16.72
CA TRP A 80 -11.40 9.24 16.03
C TRP A 80 -12.46 10.33 15.81
N GLU A 81 -12.46 11.38 16.64
CA GLU A 81 -13.40 12.50 16.61
C GLU A 81 -12.93 13.64 15.68
#